data_AF-A0A0B0DA18-F1
#
_entry.id   AF-A0A0B0DA18-F1
#
_cell.length_a   1.000
_cell.length_b   1.000
_cell.length_c   1.000
_cell.angle_alpha   90.00
_cell.angle_beta   90.00
_cell.angle_gamma   90.00
#
_symmetry.space_group_name_H-M   'P 1'
#
loop_
_entity.id
_entity.type
_entity.pdbx_description
1 polymer ?
#
loop_
_entity_poly.entity_id
_entity_poly.type
_entity_poly.pdbx_seq_one_letter_code
_entity_poly.pdbx_strand_id
1 'polypeptide(L)'
;MTLLSFFAILLVGIGAGFINVMAGGGSLLTMPMLIFFGLPSAVANGTNRIALMAQNLVAIASFRKSGYFDWKFSTMLAVPALLGSIVGARFAISLPDEVFNKILSVVMLIVLAIIIWKPHKKLGNGPTENTLPRKIGLVFIFFLVGIYGGFIQ
;
A
#
# COMPACT_ATOMS: atom_id res chain seq x y z
N MET A 1 15.80 22.82 -1.05
CA MET A 1 15.88 21.78 0.00
C MET A 1 17.23 21.93 0.70
N THR A 2 17.26 21.91 2.04
CA THR A 2 18.54 21.96 2.78
C THR A 2 19.12 20.55 2.88
N LEU A 3 20.44 20.42 3.12
CA LEU A 3 21.10 19.13 3.34
C LEU A 3 20.42 18.33 4.47
N LEU A 4 19.97 19.04 5.51
CA LEU A 4 19.23 18.47 6.63
C LEU A 4 17.91 17.82 6.20
N SER A 5 17.13 18.49 5.34
CA SER A 5 15.88 17.91 4.81
C SER A 5 16.14 16.62 4.04
N PHE A 6 17.22 16.54 3.26
CA PHE A 6 17.58 15.33 2.52
C PHE A 6 17.87 14.15 3.45
N PHE A 7 18.73 14.34 4.45
CA PHE A 7 19.03 13.29 5.43
C PHE A 7 17.80 12.87 6.25
N ALA A 8 16.94 13.81 6.61
CA ALA A 8 15.70 13.52 7.32
C ALA A 8 14.75 12.65 6.48
N ILE A 9 14.52 13.01 5.21
CA ILE A 9 13.68 12.24 4.28
C ILE A 9 14.25 10.83 4.11
N LEU A 10 15.57 10.70 3.97
CA LEU A 10 16.25 9.42 3.80
C LEU A 10 16.07 8.50 5.02
N LEU A 11 16.31 9.01 6.23
CA LEU A 11 16.15 8.23 7.46
C LEU A 11 14.70 7.81 7.69
N VAL A 12 13.75 8.73 7.49
CA VAL A 12 12.32 8.42 7.60
C VAL A 12 11.91 7.41 6.53
N GLY A 13 12.42 7.52 5.30
CA GLY A 13 12.16 6.57 4.22
C GLY A 13 12.63 5.15 4.55
N ILE A 14 13.83 5.01 5.13
CA ILE A 14 14.35 3.72 5.59
C ILE A 14 13.48 3.15 6.71
N GLY A 15 13.17 3.94 7.74
CA GLY A 15 12.33 3.50 8.86
C GLY A 15 10.91 3.13 8.42
N ALA A 16 10.33 3.93 7.52
CA ALA A 16 9.02 3.66 6.94
C ALA A 16 9.01 2.39 6.09
N GLY A 17 10.08 2.10 5.34
CA GLY A 17 10.24 0.85 4.62
C GLY A 17 10.24 -0.36 5.56
N PHE A 18 10.97 -0.28 6.66
CA PHE A 18 10.98 -1.34 7.68
C PHE A 18 9.58 -1.55 8.30
N ILE A 19 8.90 -0.47 8.67
CA ILE A 19 7.53 -0.53 9.20
C ILE A 19 6.54 -1.07 8.16
N ASN A 20 6.73 -0.74 6.87
CA ASN A 20 5.90 -1.26 5.81
C ASN A 20 5.97 -2.79 5.73
N VAL A 21 7.18 -3.35 5.84
CA VAL A 21 7.39 -4.80 5.81
C VAL A 21 6.79 -5.48 7.05
N MET A 22 6.89 -4.87 8.23
CA MET A 22 6.39 -5.50 9.47
C MET A 22 4.88 -5.35 9.67
N ALA A 23 4.31 -4.19 9.34
CA ALA A 23 2.96 -3.81 9.74
C ALA A 23 2.08 -3.30 8.58
N GLY A 24 2.60 -3.19 7.35
CA GLY A 24 1.85 -2.69 6.19
C GLY A 24 1.48 -1.20 6.27
N GLY A 25 2.11 -0.45 7.18
CA GLY A 25 1.75 0.94 7.51
C GLY A 25 2.78 1.99 7.14
N GLY A 26 3.78 1.69 6.31
CA GLY A 26 4.89 2.61 6.04
C GLY A 26 4.45 3.98 5.49
N SER A 27 3.36 3.99 4.71
CA SER A 27 2.73 5.21 4.20
C SER A 27 2.28 6.18 5.30
N LEU A 28 2.02 5.71 6.52
CA LEU A 28 1.71 6.57 7.67
C LEU A 28 2.85 7.49 8.07
N LEU A 29 4.09 7.14 7.71
CA LEU A 29 5.26 7.96 8.01
C LEU A 29 5.71 8.77 6.80
N THR A 30 5.78 8.16 5.62
CA THR A 30 6.27 8.85 4.42
C THR A 30 5.36 9.97 3.98
N MET A 31 4.04 9.76 4.02
CA MET A 31 3.07 10.75 3.53
C MET A 31 3.05 12.04 4.37
N PRO A 32 2.90 11.99 5.72
CA PRO A 32 2.97 13.21 6.52
C PRO A 32 4.32 13.91 6.42
N MET A 33 5.41 13.15 6.28
CA MET A 33 6.75 13.72 6.10
C MET A 33 6.88 14.48 4.78
N LEU A 34 6.40 13.91 3.66
CA LEU A 34 6.38 14.60 2.36
C LEU A 34 5.49 15.85 2.40
N ILE A 35 4.32 15.76 3.03
CA ILE A 35 3.41 16.90 3.20
C ILE A 35 4.04 17.98 4.08
N PHE A 36 4.73 17.58 5.16
CA PHE A 36 5.45 18.50 6.04
C PHE A 36 6.55 19.26 5.31
N PHE A 37 7.21 18.63 4.33
CA PHE A 37 8.17 19.29 3.44
C PHE A 37 7.53 20.09 2.30
N GLY A 38 6.21 20.27 2.31
CA GLY A 38 5.49 21.20 1.44
C GLY A 38 4.88 20.57 0.19
N LEU A 39 4.87 19.24 0.06
CA LEU A 39 4.18 18.60 -1.06
C LEU A 39 2.66 18.63 -0.82
N PRO A 40 1.84 19.02 -1.82
CA PRO A 40 0.41 18.77 -1.77
C PRO A 40 0.13 17.28 -1.58
N SER A 41 -0.92 16.92 -0.83
CA SER A 41 -1.17 15.53 -0.45
C SER A 41 -1.33 14.58 -1.64
N ALA A 42 -1.93 15.04 -2.74
CA ALA A 42 -2.04 14.24 -3.97
C ALA A 42 -0.66 13.97 -4.61
N VAL A 43 0.24 14.95 -4.59
CA VAL A 43 1.63 14.81 -5.09
C VAL A 43 2.45 13.92 -4.16
N ALA A 44 2.30 14.09 -2.84
CA ALA A 44 2.90 13.20 -1.85
C ALA A 44 2.42 11.76 -2.05
N ASN A 45 1.12 11.57 -2.32
CA ASN A 45 0.50 10.27 -2.60
C ASN A 45 1.17 9.59 -3.79
N GLY A 46 1.28 10.29 -4.92
CA GLY A 46 1.93 9.78 -6.11
C GLY A 46 3.42 9.48 -5.89
N THR A 47 4.13 10.39 -5.21
CA THR A 47 5.56 10.23 -4.90
C THR A 47 5.83 8.99 -4.05
N ASN A 48 4.99 8.75 -3.05
CA ASN A 48 5.09 7.58 -2.19
C ASN A 48 4.94 6.25 -2.96
N ARG A 49 4.14 6.22 -4.05
CA ARG A 49 3.97 4.98 -4.84
C ARG A 49 5.23 4.54 -5.57
N ILE A 50 6.14 5.45 -5.90
CA ILE A 50 7.44 5.09 -6.49
C ILE A 50 8.24 4.25 -5.50
N ALA A 51 8.26 4.66 -4.23
CA ALA A 51 8.94 3.92 -3.17
C ALA A 51 8.30 2.55 -2.93
N LEU A 52 6.96 2.47 -2.89
CA LEU A 52 6.24 1.20 -2.74
C LEU A 52 6.44 0.26 -3.94
N MET A 53 6.49 0.78 -5.15
CA MET A 53 6.80 -0.03 -6.34
C MET A 53 8.18 -0.68 -6.21
N ALA A 54 9.19 0.09 -5.82
CA ALA A 54 10.52 -0.45 -5.57
C ALA A 54 10.52 -1.52 -4.46
N GLN A 55 9.82 -1.26 -3.34
CA GLN A 55 9.67 -2.24 -2.24
C GLN A 55 8.98 -3.53 -2.70
N ASN A 56 7.91 -3.41 -3.51
CA ASN A 56 7.17 -4.56 -4.04
C ASN A 56 8.03 -5.41 -4.98
N LEU A 57 8.88 -4.79 -5.82
CA LEU A 57 9.83 -5.51 -6.66
C LEU A 57 10.84 -6.31 -5.83
N VAL A 58 11.37 -5.71 -4.76
CA VAL A 58 12.26 -6.39 -3.81
C VAL A 58 11.54 -7.54 -3.10
N ALA A 59 10.30 -7.33 -2.66
CA ALA A 59 9.49 -8.35 -2.00
C ALA A 59 9.21 -9.53 -2.94
N ILE A 60 8.81 -9.28 -4.20
CA ILE A 60 8.59 -10.32 -5.22
C ILE A 60 9.89 -11.11 -5.47
N ALA A 61 11.03 -10.43 -5.63
CA ALA A 61 12.31 -11.10 -5.81
C ALA A 61 12.69 -11.98 -4.60
N SER A 62 12.41 -11.51 -3.39
CA SER A 62 12.65 -12.26 -2.14
C SER A 62 11.76 -13.50 -2.02
N PHE A 63 10.44 -13.37 -2.28
CA PHE A 63 9.52 -14.51 -2.29
C PHE A 63 9.89 -15.55 -3.35
N ARG A 64 10.32 -15.10 -4.53
CA ARG A 64 10.80 -15.99 -5.60
C ARG A 64 12.04 -16.78 -5.16
N LYS A 65 13.02 -16.13 -4.53
CA LYS A 65 14.22 -16.80 -4.00
C LYS A 65 13.91 -17.79 -2.87
N SER A 66 12.86 -17.53 -2.10
CA SER A 66 12.46 -18.35 -0.95
C SER A 66 11.61 -19.57 -1.34
N GLY A 67 11.29 -19.77 -2.62
CA GLY A 67 10.51 -20.92 -3.10
C GLY A 67 8.99 -20.82 -2.87
N TYR A 68 8.50 -19.72 -2.31
CA TYR A 68 7.07 -19.52 -1.99
C TYR A 68 6.26 -18.84 -3.11
N PHE A 69 6.80 -18.77 -4.33
CA PHE A 69 6.20 -18.00 -5.43
C PHE A 69 5.45 -18.88 -6.44
N ASP A 70 4.11 -18.84 -6.40
CA ASP A 70 3.25 -19.43 -7.42
C ASP A 70 2.94 -18.38 -8.51
N TRP A 71 3.55 -18.54 -9.69
CA TRP A 71 3.34 -17.63 -10.83
C TRP A 71 1.89 -17.57 -11.31
N LYS A 72 1.18 -18.70 -11.32
CA LYS A 72 -0.17 -18.77 -11.89
C LYS A 72 -1.17 -18.14 -10.93
N PHE A 73 -1.08 -18.45 -9.65
CA PHE A 73 -1.94 -17.85 -8.64
C PHE A 73 -1.64 -16.36 -8.43
N SER A 74 -0.36 -15.98 -8.40
CA SER A 74 0.03 -14.57 -8.23
C SER A 74 -0.44 -13.70 -9.39
N THR A 75 -0.29 -14.16 -10.64
CA THR A 75 -0.77 -13.40 -11.81
C THR A 75 -2.29 -13.30 -11.86
N MET A 76 -3.01 -14.37 -11.48
CA MET A 76 -4.48 -14.37 -11.36
C MET A 76 -4.99 -13.27 -10.42
N LEU A 77 -4.26 -12.97 -9.34
CA LEU A 77 -4.62 -11.92 -8.38
C LEU A 77 -4.03 -10.55 -8.73
N ALA A 78 -2.87 -10.51 -9.39
CA ALA A 78 -2.21 -9.27 -9.79
C ALA A 78 -3.00 -8.52 -10.87
N VAL A 79 -3.59 -9.22 -11.85
CA VAL A 79 -4.38 -8.59 -12.92
C VAL A 79 -5.57 -7.78 -12.38
N PRO A 80 -6.49 -8.37 -11.58
CA PRO A 80 -7.60 -7.60 -11.02
C PRO A 80 -7.12 -6.48 -10.09
N ALA A 81 -6.07 -6.71 -9.28
CA ALA A 81 -5.51 -5.65 -8.44
C ALA A 81 -4.95 -4.48 -9.25
N LEU A 82 -4.26 -4.75 -10.37
CA LEU A 82 -3.77 -3.73 -11.29
C LEU A 82 -4.92 -2.92 -11.89
N LEU A 83 -5.96 -3.59 -12.39
CA LEU A 83 -7.14 -2.91 -12.93
C LEU A 83 -7.84 -2.05 -11.88
N GLY A 84 -8.01 -2.60 -10.66
CA GLY A 84 -8.55 -1.86 -9.53
C GLY A 84 -7.70 -0.63 -9.20
N SER A 85 -6.37 -0.78 -9.20
CA SER A 85 -5.45 0.33 -8.89
C SER A 85 -5.54 1.49 -9.89
N ILE A 86 -5.77 1.19 -11.17
CA ILE A 86 -6.01 2.24 -12.17
C ILE A 86 -7.29 3.00 -11.86
N VAL A 87 -8.35 2.30 -11.46
CA VAL A 87 -9.63 2.91 -11.06
C VAL A 87 -9.45 3.76 -9.80
N GLY A 88 -8.79 3.22 -8.78
CA GLY A 88 -8.49 3.93 -7.53
C GLY A 88 -7.64 5.18 -7.74
N ALA A 89 -6.60 5.09 -8.57
CA ALA A 89 -5.72 6.23 -8.88
C ALA A 89 -6.46 7.32 -9.65
N ARG A 90 -7.31 6.95 -10.62
CA ARG A 90 -8.17 7.91 -11.32
C ARG A 90 -9.16 8.59 -10.38
N PHE A 91 -9.71 7.84 -9.43
CA PHE A 91 -10.59 8.42 -8.42
C PHE A 91 -9.82 9.41 -7.54
N ALA A 92 -8.61 9.07 -7.09
CA ALA A 92 -7.78 9.96 -6.26
C ALA A 92 -7.51 11.32 -6.91
N ILE A 93 -7.13 11.33 -8.20
CA ILE A 93 -6.82 12.57 -8.92
C ILE A 93 -8.06 13.36 -9.36
N SER A 94 -9.24 12.73 -9.34
CA SER A 94 -10.51 13.39 -9.71
C SER A 94 -11.13 14.18 -8.56
N LEU A 95 -10.65 13.97 -7.33
CA LEU A 95 -11.17 14.63 -6.15
C LEU A 95 -10.55 16.03 -5.97
N PRO A 96 -11.32 17.00 -5.47
CA PRO A 96 -10.76 18.25 -4.97
C PRO A 96 -9.77 17.99 -3.82
N ASP A 97 -8.72 18.81 -3.73
CA ASP A 97 -7.66 18.66 -2.73
C ASP A 97 -8.19 18.58 -1.29
N GLU A 98 -9.17 19.41 -0.94
CA GLU A 98 -9.80 19.40 0.40
C GLU A 98 -10.45 18.05 0.72
N VAL A 99 -11.13 17.45 -0.25
CA VAL A 99 -11.81 16.16 -0.10
C VAL A 99 -10.77 15.05 0.03
N PHE A 100 -9.75 15.05 -0.82
CA PHE A 100 -8.66 14.09 -0.75
C PHE A 100 -7.92 14.16 0.59
N ASN A 101 -7.60 15.37 1.06
CA ASN A 101 -6.96 15.61 2.35
C ASN A 101 -7.77 15.05 3.53
N LYS A 102 -9.09 15.27 3.51
CA LYS A 102 -9.98 14.78 4.55
C LYS A 102 -10.03 13.25 4.57
N ILE A 103 -10.17 12.62 3.40
CA ILE A 103 -10.18 11.16 3.30
C ILE A 103 -8.84 10.58 3.73
N LEU A 104 -7.72 11.13 3.24
CA LEU A 104 -6.37 10.71 3.61
C LEU A 104 -6.18 10.75 5.13
N SER A 105 -6.57 11.86 5.77
CA SER A 105 -6.44 12.05 7.22
C SER A 105 -7.24 11.00 8.01
N VAL A 106 -8.50 10.76 7.61
CA VAL A 106 -9.34 9.74 8.25
C VAL A 106 -8.75 8.33 8.08
N VAL A 107 -8.31 7.99 6.87
CA VAL A 107 -7.70 6.68 6.60
C VAL A 107 -6.42 6.49 7.42
N MET A 108 -5.57 7.51 7.51
CA MET A 108 -4.35 7.46 8.32
C MET A 108 -4.66 7.20 9.80
N LEU A 109 -5.64 7.90 10.37
CA LEU A 109 -6.04 7.70 11.76
C LEU A 109 -6.59 6.28 12.00
N ILE A 110 -7.37 5.75 11.07
CA ILE A 110 -7.88 4.37 11.15
C ILE A 110 -6.75 3.36 11.10
N VAL A 111 -5.81 3.48 10.15
CA VAL A 111 -4.68 2.55 10.03
C VAL A 111 -3.78 2.64 11.27
N LEU A 112 -3.52 3.85 11.78
CA LEU A 112 -2.78 4.05 13.03
C LEU A 112 -3.47 3.35 14.21
N ALA A 113 -4.78 3.53 14.35
CA ALA A 113 -5.58 2.89 15.40
C ALA A 113 -5.53 1.34 15.29
N ILE A 114 -5.62 0.79 14.07
CA ILE A 114 -5.53 -0.65 13.83
C ILE A 114 -4.15 -1.19 14.25
N ILE A 115 -3.08 -0.50 13.86
CA ILE A 115 -1.70 -0.90 14.19
C ILE A 115 -1.48 -0.90 15.71
N ILE A 116 -1.99 0.11 16.42
CA ILE A 116 -1.85 0.21 17.89
C ILE A 116 -2.67 -0.87 18.61
N TRP A 117 -3.94 -1.10 18.21
CA TRP A 117 -4.83 -1.98 18.97
C TRP A 117 -4.78 -3.45 18.58
N LYS A 118 -4.43 -3.79 17.34
CA LYS A 118 -4.44 -5.19 16.84
C LYS A 118 -3.19 -5.49 16.00
N PRO A 119 -2.00 -5.55 16.63
CA PRO A 119 -0.74 -5.75 15.91
C PRO A 119 -0.66 -7.10 15.17
N HIS A 120 -1.31 -8.15 15.69
CA HIS A 120 -1.33 -9.46 15.02
C HIS A 120 -2.66 -10.19 15.20
N LYS A 121 -3.37 -10.39 14.09
CA LYS A 121 -4.39 -11.43 14.00
C LYS A 121 -3.70 -12.68 13.45
N LYS A 122 -3.67 -13.78 14.20
CA LYS A 122 -3.30 -15.08 13.64
C LYS A 122 -4.30 -15.39 12.53
N LEU A 123 -3.86 -15.31 11.28
CA LEU A 123 -4.62 -15.85 10.15
C LEU A 123 -4.71 -17.36 10.42
N GLY A 124 -5.91 -17.82 10.79
CA GLY A 124 -6.17 -19.24 10.98
C GLY A 124 -5.96 -19.99 9.67
N ASN A 125 -5.78 -21.31 9.77
CA ASN A 125 -5.76 -22.20 8.61
C ASN A 125 -7.15 -22.17 7.96
N GLY A 126 -7.37 -21.19 7.08
CA GLY A 126 -8.54 -21.17 6.21
C GLY A 126 -8.51 -22.43 5.34
N PRO A 127 -9.67 -22.97 4.95
CA PRO A 127 -9.74 -24.18 4.14
C PRO A 127 -8.79 -24.07 2.94
N THR A 128 -7.96 -25.08 2.71
CA THR A 128 -6.96 -25.13 1.63
C THR A 128 -7.57 -25.46 0.26
N GLU A 129 -8.89 -25.64 0.20
CA GLU A 129 -9.57 -26.04 -1.02
C GLU A 129 -9.61 -24.93 -2.07
N ASN A 130 -9.15 -25.28 -3.27
CA ASN A 130 -8.97 -24.40 -4.41
C ASN A 130 -10.22 -24.39 -5.30
N THR A 131 -11.39 -24.16 -4.71
CA THR A 131 -12.68 -24.22 -5.40
C THR A 131 -12.89 -23.01 -6.33
N LEU A 132 -13.66 -23.20 -7.41
CA LEU A 132 -13.96 -22.15 -8.39
C LEU A 132 -14.65 -20.91 -7.76
N PRO A 133 -15.66 -21.04 -6.88
CA PRO A 133 -16.30 -19.89 -6.24
C PRO A 133 -15.32 -19.05 -5.41
N ARG A 134 -14.36 -19.70 -4.75
CA ARG A 134 -13.32 -19.01 -3.98
C ARG A 134 -12.38 -18.22 -4.87
N LYS A 135 -11.96 -18.76 -6.01
CA LYS A 135 -11.11 -18.02 -6.96
C LYS A 135 -11.81 -16.77 -7.47
N ILE A 136 -13.09 -16.86 -7.81
CA ILE A 136 -13.90 -15.70 -8.22
C ILE A 136 -13.98 -14.67 -7.09
N GLY A 137 -14.25 -15.13 -5.86
CA GLY A 137 -14.25 -14.25 -4.68
C GLY A 137 -12.91 -13.55 -4.47
N LEU A 138 -11.79 -14.27 -4.62
CA LEU A 138 -10.45 -13.69 -4.50
C LEU A 138 -10.14 -12.67 -5.61
N VAL A 139 -10.53 -12.94 -6.86
CA VAL A 139 -10.38 -12.00 -7.97
C VAL A 139 -11.13 -10.70 -7.68
N PHE A 140 -12.37 -10.79 -7.21
CA PHE A 140 -13.17 -9.63 -6.84
C PHE A 140 -12.57 -8.87 -5.64
N ILE A 141 -12.15 -9.58 -4.59
CA ILE A 141 -11.50 -8.97 -3.43
C ILE A 141 -10.21 -8.26 -3.84
N PHE A 142 -9.36 -8.88 -4.65
CA PHE A 142 -8.11 -8.27 -5.09
C PHE A 142 -8.34 -7.08 -6.02
N PHE A 143 -9.43 -7.06 -6.79
CA PHE A 143 -9.86 -5.85 -7.51
C PHE A 143 -10.18 -4.71 -6.54
N LEU A 144 -10.96 -4.95 -5.48
CA LEU A 144 -11.28 -3.95 -4.46
C LEU A 144 -10.05 -3.48 -3.67
N VAL A 145 -9.16 -4.42 -3.31
CA VAL A 145 -7.86 -4.10 -2.71
C VAL A 145 -7.03 -3.24 -3.66
N GLY A 146 -7.07 -3.56 -4.96
CA GLY A 146 -6.47 -2.75 -6.01
C GLY A 146 -7.02 -1.32 -6.01
N ILE A 147 -8.34 -1.13 -5.94
CA ILE A 147 -8.95 0.22 -5.86
C ILE A 147 -8.43 0.98 -4.65
N TYR A 148 -8.44 0.36 -3.48
CA TYR A 148 -7.90 0.97 -2.27
C TYR A 148 -6.42 1.34 -2.41
N GLY A 149 -5.61 0.43 -2.97
CA GLY A 149 -4.19 0.65 -3.21
C GLY A 149 -3.93 1.79 -4.19
N GLY A 150 -4.55 1.75 -5.37
CA GLY A 150 -4.44 2.84 -6.34
C GLY A 150 -4.87 4.20 -5.79
N PHE A 151 -5.84 4.21 -4.87
CA PHE A 151 -6.34 5.44 -4.25
C PHE A 151 -5.35 6.00 -3.21
N ILE A 152 -4.88 5.18 -2.25
CA ILE A 152 -4.10 5.64 -1.08
C ILE A 152 -2.87 4.74 -0.74
N GLN A 153 -2.67 3.55 -1.33
CA GLN A 153 -1.60 2.61 -0.92
C GLN A 153 -0.79 1.93 -2.06
#